data_AF-A0A0D2HS95-F1
#
_entry.id   AF-A0A0D2HS95-F1
#
_cell.length_a   1.000
_cell.length_b   1.000
_cell.length_c   1.000
_cell.angle_alpha   90.00
_cell.angle_beta   90.00
_cell.angle_gamma   90.00
#
_symmetry.space_group_name_H-M   'P 1'
#
loop_
_entity.id
_entity.type
_entity.pdbx_description
1 polymer ?
#
loop_
_entity_poly.entity_id
_entity_poly.type
_entity_poly.pdbx_seq_one_letter_code
_entity_poly.pdbx_strand_id
1 'polypeptide(L)'
;MKQASETGTVWYTLALRSPMELVRVFYDHIQPILADGHEDNDEFYTVMVDNWTAKAVPFINKELADKEDYDRRLRQAFEDEAGESVENSL
;
A
#
# COMPACT_ATOMS: atom_id res chain seq x y z
N MET A 1 -10.85 16.34 10.16
CA MET A 1 -9.48 15.98 10.59
C MET A 1 -9.48 14.70 11.42
N LYS A 2 -10.12 14.62 12.60
CA LYS A 2 -10.19 13.38 13.41
C LYS A 2 -10.77 12.16 12.67
N GLN A 3 -11.92 12.34 12.04
CA GLN A 3 -12.65 11.25 11.38
C GLN A 3 -11.86 10.58 10.24
N ALA A 4 -11.06 11.34 9.48
CA ALA A 4 -10.24 10.82 8.39
C ALA A 4 -9.00 10.04 8.88
N SER A 5 -8.53 10.35 10.10
CA SER A 5 -7.47 9.60 10.79
C SER A 5 -8.02 8.29 11.36
N GLU A 6 -9.26 8.31 11.86
CA GLU A 6 -9.96 7.15 12.43
C GLU A 6 -10.41 6.14 11.36
N THR A 7 -10.79 6.58 10.16
CA THR A 7 -11.08 5.68 9.03
C THR A 7 -9.85 5.24 8.23
N GLY A 8 -8.64 5.66 8.62
CA GLY A 8 -7.39 5.32 7.93
C GLY A 8 -7.23 5.92 6.52
N THR A 9 -8.19 6.73 6.07
CA THR A 9 -8.18 7.41 4.76
C THR A 9 -6.97 8.33 4.61
N VAL A 10 -6.53 8.97 5.70
CA VAL A 10 -5.31 9.78 5.71
C VAL A 10 -4.08 8.94 5.34
N TRP A 11 -3.94 7.73 5.89
CA TRP A 11 -2.80 6.85 5.61
C TRP A 11 -2.81 6.33 4.17
N TYR A 12 -3.99 5.99 3.65
CA TYR A 12 -4.17 5.56 2.26
C TYR A 12 -3.81 6.69 1.27
N THR A 13 -4.23 7.92 1.56
CA THR A 13 -3.93 9.08 0.71
C THR A 13 -2.44 9.48 0.80
N LEU A 14 -1.80 9.24 1.94
CA LEU A 14 -0.36 9.48 2.13
C LEU A 14 0.48 8.43 1.37
N ALA A 15 0.09 7.16 1.43
CA ALA A 15 0.69 6.07 0.67
C ALA A 15 0.68 6.32 -0.85
N LEU A 16 -0.43 6.85 -1.35
CA LEU A 16 -0.59 7.21 -2.77
C LEU A 16 0.32 8.38 -3.18
N ARG A 17 0.75 9.24 -2.24
CA ARG A 17 1.62 10.39 -2.53
C ARG A 17 3.11 10.05 -2.52
N SER A 18 3.54 9.13 -1.67
CA SER A 18 4.92 8.65 -1.64
C SER A 18 4.98 7.31 -0.88
N PRO A 19 5.34 6.21 -1.54
CA PRO A 19 5.54 4.91 -0.89
C PRO A 19 6.56 4.98 0.26
N MET A 20 7.55 5.89 0.18
CA MET A 20 8.55 6.09 1.24
C MET A 20 7.98 6.71 2.51
N GLU A 21 6.96 7.56 2.38
CA GLU A 21 6.33 8.20 3.54
C GLU A 21 5.42 7.21 4.30
N LEU A 22 4.82 6.24 3.60
CA LEU A 22 4.09 5.14 4.25
C LEU A 22 5.02 4.25 5.07
N VAL A 23 6.20 3.94 4.52
CA VAL A 23 7.23 3.17 5.20
C VAL A 23 7.63 3.85 6.52
N ARG A 24 7.89 5.15 6.50
CA ARG A 24 8.21 5.92 7.72
C ARG A 24 7.09 5.91 8.73
N VAL A 25 5.85 6.18 8.31
CA VAL A 25 4.69 6.15 9.23
C VAL A 25 4.53 4.77 9.86
N PHE A 26 4.75 3.70 9.10
CA PHE A 26 4.67 2.36 9.65
C PHE A 26 5.74 2.13 10.72
N TYR A 27 7.02 2.37 10.40
CA TYR A 27 8.13 2.13 11.33
C TYR A 27 8.15 3.10 12.54
N ASP A 28 7.83 4.38 12.34
CA ASP A 28 7.96 5.40 13.40
C ASP A 28 6.74 5.46 14.34
N HIS A 29 5.57 5.01 13.88
CA HIS A 29 4.30 5.24 14.61
C HIS A 29 3.42 4.01 14.78
N ILE A 30 3.39 3.07 13.83
CA ILE A 30 2.49 1.91 13.89
C ILE A 30 3.20 0.69 14.49
N GLN A 31 4.42 0.41 14.04
CA GLN A 31 5.24 -0.69 14.50
C GLN A 31 5.48 -0.63 16.02
N PRO A 32 5.85 0.51 16.64
CA PRO A 32 6.10 0.55 18.09
C PRO A 32 4.83 0.29 18.92
N ILE A 33 3.63 0.51 18.37
CA ILE A 33 2.37 0.21 19.07
C ILE A 33 2.04 -1.29 19.00
N LEU A 34 2.38 -1.94 17.88
CA LEU A 34 2.04 -3.34 17.62
C LEU A 34 3.14 -4.32 18.04
N ALA A 35 4.38 -3.85 18.13
CA ALA A 35 5.59 -4.65 18.26
C ALA A 35 6.59 -4.03 19.27
N ASP A 36 6.10 -3.31 20.30
CA ASP A 36 6.92 -2.72 21.35
C ASP A 36 7.90 -3.75 21.96
N GLY A 37 9.21 -3.51 21.84
CA GLY A 37 10.26 -4.42 22.27
C GLY A 37 10.55 -5.61 21.34
N HIS A 38 9.93 -5.63 20.16
CA HIS A 38 10.12 -6.61 19.09
C HIS A 38 10.38 -5.93 17.73
N GLU A 39 10.76 -4.65 17.73
CA GLU A 39 10.97 -3.85 16.51
C GLU A 39 12.01 -4.49 15.57
N ASP A 40 13.07 -5.06 16.16
CA ASP A 40 14.18 -5.71 15.45
C ASP A 40 14.05 -7.25 15.40
N ASN A 41 12.89 -7.81 15.75
CA ASN A 41 12.68 -9.26 15.78
C ASN A 41 11.96 -9.78 14.51
N ASP A 42 12.73 -10.19 13.50
CA ASP A 42 12.20 -10.72 12.24
C ASP A 42 11.28 -11.95 12.41
N GLU A 43 11.53 -12.78 13.43
CA GLU A 43 10.68 -13.95 13.72
C GLU A 43 9.29 -13.53 14.22
N PHE A 44 9.22 -12.44 14.99
CA PHE A 44 7.95 -11.89 15.47
C PHE A 44 7.05 -11.49 14.31
N TYR A 45 7.58 -10.80 13.30
CA TYR A 45 6.81 -10.42 12.10
C TYR A 45 6.40 -11.62 11.28
N THR A 46 7.28 -12.63 11.17
CA THR A 46 6.98 -13.87 10.44
C THR A 46 5.77 -14.60 11.06
N VAL A 47 5.70 -14.67 12.39
CA VAL A 47 4.57 -15.27 13.11
C VAL A 47 3.33 -14.37 13.08
N MET A 48 3.52 -13.05 13.10
CA MET A 48 2.41 -12.09 13.09
C MET A 48 1.62 -12.15 11.78
N VAL A 49 2.28 -12.40 10.63
CA VAL A 49 1.65 -12.49 9.31
C VAL A 49 0.47 -13.48 9.31
N ASP A 50 0.62 -14.65 9.93
CA ASP A 50 -0.43 -15.67 9.97
C ASP A 50 -1.68 -15.22 10.76
N ASN A 51 -1.56 -14.20 11.61
CA ASN A 51 -2.65 -13.63 12.38
C ASN A 51 -3.37 -12.47 11.67
N TRP A 52 -2.85 -11.97 10.55
CA TRP A 52 -3.44 -10.83 9.85
C TRP A 52 -4.72 -11.18 9.09
N THR A 53 -4.78 -12.40 8.53
CA THR A 53 -5.95 -12.92 7.83
C THR A 53 -5.85 -14.42 7.64
N ALA A 54 -6.99 -15.08 7.40
CA ALA A 54 -7.00 -16.49 7.04
C ALA A 54 -6.24 -16.72 5.74
N LYS A 55 -5.28 -17.67 5.74
CA LYS A 55 -4.39 -17.92 4.59
C LYS A 55 -3.61 -16.66 4.17
N ALA A 56 -2.98 -16.00 5.14
CA ALA A 56 -2.28 -14.72 4.96
C ALA A 56 -1.30 -14.70 3.78
N VAL A 57 -0.41 -15.69 3.67
CA VAL A 57 0.56 -15.75 2.57
C VAL A 57 -0.10 -15.83 1.18
N PRO A 58 -1.03 -16.78 0.92
CA PRO A 58 -1.80 -16.78 -0.33
C PRO A 58 -2.58 -15.48 -0.59
N PHE A 59 -3.14 -14.86 0.44
CA PHE A 59 -3.87 -13.60 0.33
C PHE A 59 -2.95 -12.46 -0.11
N ILE A 60 -1.81 -12.28 0.58
CA ILE A 60 -0.82 -11.23 0.26
C ILE A 60 -0.30 -11.39 -1.18
N ASN A 61 0.04 -12.61 -1.59
CA ASN A 61 0.52 -12.86 -2.96
C ASN A 61 -0.52 -12.51 -4.02
N LYS A 62 -1.81 -12.77 -3.75
CA LYS A 62 -2.90 -12.39 -4.65
C LYS A 62 -3.02 -10.87 -4.75
N GLU A 63 -3.06 -10.16 -3.62
CA GLU A 63 -3.18 -8.70 -3.61
C GLU A 63 -1.99 -8.02 -4.31
N LEU A 64 -0.77 -8.58 -4.20
CA LEU A 64 0.39 -8.10 -4.94
C LEU A 64 0.20 -8.24 -6.46
N ALA A 65 -0.27 -9.41 -6.92
CA ALA A 65 -0.54 -9.63 -8.34
C ALA A 65 -1.67 -8.72 -8.86
N ASP A 66 -2.74 -8.54 -8.07
CA ASP A 66 -3.85 -7.66 -8.41
C ASP A 66 -3.39 -6.19 -8.50
N LYS A 67 -2.49 -5.74 -7.60
CA LYS A 67 -1.85 -4.42 -7.69
C LYS A 67 -1.02 -4.25 -8.96
N GLU A 68 -0.20 -5.23 -9.31
CA GLU A 68 0.61 -5.17 -10.53
C GLU A 68 -0.26 -5.08 -11.81
N ASP A 69 -1.37 -5.81 -11.86
CA ASP A 69 -2.35 -5.69 -12.96
C ASP A 69 -2.99 -4.30 -12.98
N TYR A 70 -3.41 -3.79 -11.82
CA TYR A 70 -4.00 -2.47 -11.70
C TYR A 70 -3.03 -1.37 -12.16
N ASP A 71 -1.78 -1.39 -11.68
CA ASP A 71 -0.76 -0.40 -12.05
C ASP A 71 -0.47 -0.44 -13.55
N ARG A 72 -0.45 -1.63 -14.17
CA ARG A 72 -0.30 -1.80 -15.62
C ARG A 72 -1.48 -1.17 -16.38
N ARG A 73 -2.71 -1.49 -15.98
CA ARG A 73 -3.93 -0.97 -16.62
C ARG A 73 -4.05 0.55 -16.47
N LEU A 74 -3.69 1.06 -15.30
CA LEU A 74 -3.67 2.49 -15.02
C LEU A 74 -2.69 3.21 -15.94
N ARG A 75 -1.46 2.68 -16.08
CA ARG A 75 -0.47 3.25 -16.98
C ARG A 75 -0.97 3.27 -18.43
N GLN A 76 -1.53 2.16 -18.90
CA GLN A 76 -2.08 2.08 -20.25
C GLN A 76 -3.19 3.10 -20.47
N ALA A 77 -4.14 3.24 -19.52
CA ALA A 77 -5.22 4.22 -19.65
C ALA A 77 -4.71 5.66 -19.80
N PHE A 78 -3.66 6.05 -19.07
CA PHE A 78 -3.06 7.38 -19.20
C PHE A 78 -2.23 7.56 -20.48
N GLU A 79 -1.57 6.50 -20.97
CA GLU A 79 -0.84 6.54 -22.24
C GLU A 79 -1.79 6.64 -23.44
N ASP A 80 -2.91 5.89 -23.40
CA ASP A 80 -3.95 5.92 -24.43
C ASP A 80 -4.63 7.31 -24.49
N GLU A 81 -4.97 7.90 -23.34
CA GLU A 81 -5.53 9.26 -23.26
C GLU A 81 -4.54 10.34 -23.76
N ALA A 82 -3.25 10.19 -23.44
CA ALA A 82 -2.21 11.09 -23.95
C ALA A 82 -2.05 10.98 -25.47
N GLY A 83 -2.10 9.78 -26.04
CA GLY A 83 -2.07 9.54 -27.48
C GLY A 83 -3.27 10.15 -28.21
N GLU A 84 -4.47 9.96 -27.67
CA GLU A 84 -5.72 10.48 -28.25
C GLU A 84 -5.80 12.01 -28.18
N SER A 85 -5.19 12.63 -27.17
CA SER A 85 -5.08 14.10 -27.06
C SER A 85 -4.14 14.72 -28.11
N VAL A 86 -3.06 14.01 -28.49
CA VAL A 86 -2.10 14.44 -29.51
C VAL A 86 -2.68 14.26 -30.91
N GLU A 87 -3.42 13.18 -31.14
CA GLU A 87 -4.05 12.89 -32.43
C GLU A 87 -5.23 13.85 -32.73
N ASN A 88 -6.00 14.24 -31.71
CA ASN A 88 -7.08 15.24 -31.85
C ASN A 88 -6.58 16.71 -31.91
N SER A 89 -5.27 16.94 -31.78
CA SER A 89 -4.64 18.26 -31.87
C SER A 89 -3.89 18.49 -33.20
N LEU A 90 -3.91 17.51 -34.12
CA LEU A 90 -3.38 17.57 -35.49
C LEU A 90 -4.52 17.70 -36.51
#